data_AF-A0A933G4Q0-F1
#
_entry.id   AF-A0A933G4Q0-F1
#
_cell.length_a   1.000
_cell.length_b   1.000
_cell.length_c   1.000
_cell.angle_alpha   90.00
_cell.angle_beta   90.00
_cell.angle_gamma   90.00
#
_symmetry.space_group_name_H-M   'P 1'
#
loop_
_entity.id
_entity.type
_entity.pdbx_description
1 polymer ?
#
loop_
_entity_poly.entity_id
_entity_poly.type
_entity_poly.pdbx_seq_one_letter_code
_entity_poly.pdbx_strand_id
1 'polypeptide(L)'
;MVPAMVLTACLAFAAGVSAQTTEEKAALTPQTVMDKVGANGIDLDSVWVLVTAFLVFWMQAGFALVETGLTRAKNTVNICMKNLLDFCFASVVFYLIGFGVMFGAGNQWFGTSGFLLRETAADTFSSLSWTSVGLDAKFIFQLVFAGTAATIVSGAMAERTKFSCYLIYSVFISMLIYPVSGHWIWGGGWLAGKGMFDFAGSTVVHSVGGWLALC
;
A
#
# COMPACT_ATOMS: atom_id res chain seq x y z
N MET A 1 -23.67 28.79 -12.07
CA MET A 1 -22.69 28.69 -10.95
C MET A 1 -21.43 27.90 -11.30
N VAL A 2 -21.49 26.84 -12.12
CA VAL A 2 -20.32 26.08 -12.61
C VAL A 2 -19.28 26.88 -13.44
N PRO A 3 -19.63 27.89 -14.26
CA PRO A 3 -18.65 28.58 -15.13
C PRO A 3 -17.65 29.46 -14.37
N ALA A 4 -18.06 30.05 -13.24
CA ALA A 4 -17.20 30.94 -12.46
C ALA A 4 -16.07 30.17 -11.77
N MET A 5 -16.34 28.95 -11.29
CA MET A 5 -15.38 28.12 -10.56
C MET A 5 -14.27 27.57 -11.46
N VAL A 6 -14.59 27.24 -12.72
CA VAL A 6 -13.60 26.84 -13.73
C VAL A 6 -12.71 28.02 -14.13
N LEU A 7 -13.29 29.21 -14.27
CA LEU A 7 -12.52 30.42 -14.60
C LEU A 7 -11.59 30.83 -13.45
N THR A 8 -12.03 30.69 -12.19
CA THR A 8 -11.19 30.92 -11.01
C THR A 8 -10.08 29.87 -10.88
N ALA A 9 -10.33 28.61 -11.21
CA ALA A 9 -9.31 27.56 -11.23
C ALA A 9 -8.27 27.78 -12.35
N CYS A 10 -8.70 28.21 -13.54
CA CYS A 10 -7.78 28.54 -14.64
C CYS A 10 -6.95 29.80 -14.35
N LEU A 11 -7.52 30.81 -13.66
CA LEU A 11 -6.79 31.99 -13.22
C LEU A 11 -5.83 31.68 -12.06
N ALA A 12 -6.19 30.77 -11.15
CA ALA A 12 -5.29 30.29 -10.10
C ALA A 12 -4.13 29.46 -10.66
N PHE A 13 -4.38 28.64 -11.69
CA PHE A 13 -3.36 27.88 -12.40
C PHE A 13 -2.42 28.81 -13.20
N ALA A 14 -2.96 29.81 -13.91
CA ALA A 14 -2.15 30.80 -14.62
C ALA A 14 -1.34 31.70 -13.66
N ALA A 15 -1.89 32.05 -12.50
CA ALA A 15 -1.17 32.78 -11.46
C ALA A 15 -0.08 31.93 -10.80
N GLY A 16 -0.30 30.63 -10.60
CA GLY A 16 0.71 29.70 -10.11
C GLY A 16 1.87 29.49 -11.09
N VAL A 17 1.58 29.43 -12.39
CA VAL A 17 2.60 29.36 -13.45
C VAL A 17 3.38 30.68 -13.58
N SER A 18 2.71 31.82 -13.44
CA SER A 18 3.38 33.14 -13.43
C SER A 18 4.20 33.39 -12.15
N ALA A 19 3.81 32.79 -11.02
CA ALA A 19 4.57 32.87 -9.78
C ALA A 19 5.89 32.08 -9.88
N GLN A 20 5.90 30.92 -10.55
CA GLN A 20 7.13 30.16 -10.81
C GLN A 20 8.12 30.90 -11.72
N THR A 21 7.67 31.78 -12.61
CA THR A 21 8.57 32.56 -13.48
C THR A 21 9.20 33.78 -12.78
N THR A 22 8.76 34.12 -11.57
CA THR A 22 9.21 35.33 -10.85
C THR A 22 9.92 35.04 -9.53
N GLU A 23 10.18 33.76 -9.20
CA GLU A 23 11.18 33.42 -8.19
C GLU A 23 12.57 33.73 -8.75
N GLU A 24 13.04 34.91 -8.38
CA GLU A 24 14.41 35.22 -8.00
C GLU A 24 15.48 34.31 -8.62
N LYS A 25 16.32 34.90 -9.50
CA LYS A 25 17.67 34.41 -9.78
C LYS A 25 18.51 34.45 -8.48
N ALA A 26 18.13 33.65 -7.48
CA ALA A 26 18.99 33.28 -6.39
C ALA A 26 20.23 32.65 -7.05
N ALA A 27 21.42 33.13 -6.67
CA ALA A 27 22.67 32.68 -7.26
C ALA A 27 22.68 31.14 -7.31
N LEU A 28 22.79 30.59 -8.52
CA LEU A 28 22.99 29.16 -8.74
C LEU A 28 24.38 28.80 -8.20
N THR A 29 24.44 28.55 -6.90
CA THR A 29 25.60 27.94 -6.26
C THR A 29 25.55 26.44 -6.55
N PRO A 30 26.70 25.74 -6.59
CA PRO A 30 26.72 24.29 -6.69
C PRO A 30 25.82 23.61 -5.63
N GLN A 31 25.73 24.19 -4.43
CA GLN A 31 24.87 23.72 -3.35
C GLN A 31 23.38 23.77 -3.73
N THR A 32 22.89 24.91 -4.23
CA THR A 32 21.47 25.08 -4.59
C THR A 32 21.06 24.25 -5.80
N VAL A 33 21.99 23.92 -6.70
CA VAL A 33 21.75 22.95 -7.78
C VAL A 33 21.62 21.54 -7.23
N MET A 34 22.52 21.12 -6.35
CA MET A 34 22.49 19.78 -5.76
C MET A 34 21.24 19.54 -4.91
N ASP A 35 20.79 20.55 -4.15
CA ASP A 35 19.55 20.48 -3.37
C ASP A 35 18.32 20.33 -4.26
N LYS A 36 18.26 21.08 -5.38
CA LYS A 36 17.17 20.96 -6.38
C LYS A 36 17.18 19.61 -7.10
N VAL A 37 18.35 19.10 -7.47
CA VAL A 37 18.48 17.77 -8.11
C VAL A 37 18.06 16.67 -7.13
N GLY A 38 18.45 16.78 -5.85
CA GLY A 38 18.02 15.85 -4.81
C GLY A 38 16.51 15.86 -4.59
N ALA A 39 15.90 17.05 -4.47
CA ALA A 39 14.46 17.19 -4.33
C ALA A 39 13.69 16.57 -5.51
N ASN A 40 14.13 16.87 -6.74
CA ASN A 40 13.52 16.29 -7.95
C ASN A 40 13.62 14.76 -7.98
N GLY A 41 14.71 14.18 -7.44
CA GLY A 41 14.86 12.73 -7.32
C GLY A 41 13.80 12.12 -6.40
N ILE A 42 13.56 12.72 -5.24
CA ILE A 42 12.55 12.26 -4.27
C ILE A 42 11.14 12.34 -4.87
N ASP A 43 10.85 13.42 -5.61
CA ASP A 43 9.56 13.61 -6.27
C ASP A 43 9.34 12.54 -7.35
N LEU A 44 10.35 12.26 -8.17
CA LEU A 44 10.29 11.22 -9.21
C LEU A 44 10.12 9.82 -8.60
N ASP A 45 10.86 9.50 -7.54
CA ASP A 45 10.72 8.23 -6.83
C ASP A 45 9.32 8.08 -6.21
N SER A 46 8.78 9.16 -5.65
CA SER A 46 7.44 9.17 -5.07
C SER A 46 6.36 8.97 -6.13
N VAL A 47 6.48 9.64 -7.29
CA VAL A 47 5.61 9.42 -8.45
C VAL A 47 5.69 7.96 -8.92
N TRP A 48 6.91 7.40 -9.02
CA TRP A 48 7.10 6.02 -9.43
C TRP A 48 6.46 5.03 -8.46
N VAL A 49 6.63 5.23 -7.14
CA VAL A 49 5.99 4.40 -6.11
C VAL A 49 4.46 4.47 -6.20
N LEU A 50 3.88 5.64 -6.44
CA LEU A 50 2.43 5.78 -6.58
C LEU A 50 1.90 5.14 -7.87
N VAL A 51 2.62 5.28 -8.99
CA VAL A 51 2.27 4.62 -10.27
C VAL A 51 2.33 3.11 -10.10
N THR A 52 3.39 2.58 -9.50
CA THR A 52 3.51 1.13 -9.25
C THR A 52 2.46 0.64 -8.25
N ALA A 53 2.14 1.40 -7.20
CA ALA A 53 1.04 1.08 -6.29
C ALA A 53 -0.32 1.02 -7.02
N PHE A 54 -0.56 1.92 -7.97
CA PHE A 54 -1.77 1.89 -8.80
C PHE A 54 -1.81 0.65 -9.72
N LEU A 55 -0.68 0.26 -10.30
CA LEU A 55 -0.58 -0.98 -11.10
C LEU A 55 -0.86 -2.23 -10.24
N VAL A 56 -0.36 -2.26 -9.00
CA VAL A 56 -0.63 -3.36 -8.06
C VAL A 56 -2.09 -3.33 -7.60
N PHE A 57 -2.69 -2.15 -7.36
CA PHE A 57 -4.13 -2.03 -7.11
C PHE A 57 -4.95 -2.61 -8.29
N TRP A 58 -4.51 -2.38 -9.53
CA TRP A 58 -5.15 -2.95 -10.71
C TRP A 58 -5.11 -4.48 -10.76
N MET A 59 -4.23 -5.13 -9.98
CA MET A 59 -4.28 -6.58 -9.80
C MET A 59 -5.61 -7.03 -9.21
N GLN A 60 -6.32 -6.21 -8.43
CA GLN A 60 -7.66 -6.54 -7.92
C GLN A 60 -8.65 -6.81 -9.06
N ALA A 61 -8.57 -6.02 -10.15
CA ALA A 61 -9.36 -6.28 -11.35
C ALA A 61 -8.91 -7.58 -12.03
N GLY A 62 -7.59 -7.83 -12.08
CA GLY A 62 -7.02 -9.09 -12.58
C GLY A 62 -7.52 -10.32 -11.81
N PHE A 63 -7.55 -10.26 -10.47
CA PHE A 63 -8.08 -11.30 -9.59
C PHE A 63 -9.56 -11.53 -9.84
N ALA A 64 -10.37 -10.47 -9.92
CA ALA A 64 -11.78 -10.60 -10.26
C ALA A 64 -11.98 -11.32 -11.61
N LEU A 65 -11.18 -11.00 -12.63
CA LEU A 65 -11.28 -11.66 -13.94
C LEU A 65 -10.85 -13.14 -13.91
N VAL A 66 -9.73 -13.47 -13.27
CA VAL A 66 -9.28 -14.88 -13.21
C VAL A 66 -10.19 -15.72 -12.34
N GLU A 67 -10.65 -15.20 -11.19
CA GLU A 67 -11.55 -15.94 -10.29
C GLU A 67 -12.92 -16.17 -10.93
N THR A 68 -13.48 -15.15 -11.60
CA THR A 68 -14.76 -15.31 -12.30
C THR A 68 -14.64 -16.18 -13.54
N GLY A 69 -13.49 -16.15 -14.24
CA GLY A 69 -13.22 -16.99 -15.41
C GLY A 69 -12.99 -18.46 -15.08
N LEU A 70 -12.45 -18.77 -13.90
CA LEU A 70 -12.19 -20.14 -13.43
C LEU A 70 -13.35 -20.74 -12.63
N THR A 71 -14.47 -20.02 -12.48
CA THR A 71 -15.63 -20.45 -11.69
C THR A 71 -16.90 -20.44 -12.51
N ARG A 72 -17.98 -21.01 -11.97
CA ARG A 72 -19.27 -21.07 -12.66
C ARG A 72 -19.90 -19.68 -12.71
N ALA A 73 -20.45 -19.32 -13.87
CA ALA A 73 -21.06 -18.01 -14.13
C ALA A 73 -22.12 -17.57 -13.10
N LYS A 74 -22.84 -18.51 -12.47
CA LYS A 74 -23.81 -18.19 -11.40
C LYS A 74 -23.18 -17.55 -10.15
N ASN A 75 -21.87 -17.73 -9.96
CA ASN A 75 -21.12 -17.24 -8.80
C ASN A 75 -20.33 -15.95 -9.10
N THR A 76 -20.35 -15.46 -10.34
CA THR A 76 -19.58 -14.29 -10.78
C THR A 76 -19.83 -13.07 -9.90
N VAL A 77 -21.10 -12.75 -9.60
CA VAL A 77 -21.45 -11.59 -8.75
C VAL A 77 -20.86 -11.73 -7.35
N ASN A 78 -20.93 -12.92 -6.75
CA ASN A 78 -20.39 -13.16 -5.43
C ASN A 78 -18.87 -12.97 -5.39
N ILE A 79 -18.17 -13.41 -6.44
CA ILE A 79 -16.71 -13.28 -6.56
C ILE A 79 -16.29 -11.82 -6.77
N CYS A 80 -16.97 -11.09 -7.66
CA CYS A 80 -16.71 -9.66 -7.84
C CYS A 80 -16.93 -8.88 -6.54
N MET A 81 -17.97 -9.23 -5.78
CA MET A 81 -18.22 -8.61 -4.48
C MET A 81 -17.15 -8.94 -3.44
N LYS A 82 -16.60 -10.16 -3.43
CA LYS A 82 -15.47 -10.52 -2.55
C LYS A 82 -14.26 -9.67 -2.86
N ASN A 83 -13.87 -9.61 -4.13
CA ASN A 83 -12.72 -8.81 -4.59
C ASN A 83 -12.85 -7.32 -4.21
N LEU A 84 -14.04 -6.73 -4.41
CA LEU A 84 -14.28 -5.35 -4.03
C LEU A 84 -14.20 -5.14 -2.52
N LEU A 85 -14.92 -5.97 -1.74
CA LEU A 85 -14.99 -5.79 -0.30
C LEU A 85 -13.68 -6.13 0.42
N ASP A 86 -12.90 -7.08 -0.10
CA ASP A 86 -11.57 -7.37 0.43
C ASP A 86 -10.72 -6.11 0.45
N PHE A 87 -10.66 -5.39 -0.67
CA PHE A 87 -9.89 -4.17 -0.73
C PHE A 87 -10.46 -3.08 0.19
N CYS A 88 -11.79 -2.94 0.27
CA CYS A 88 -12.42 -1.99 1.18
C CYS A 88 -12.08 -2.27 2.66
N PHE A 89 -12.22 -3.52 3.11
CA PHE A 89 -11.92 -3.90 4.47
C PHE A 89 -10.43 -3.83 4.74
N ALA A 90 -9.59 -4.34 3.84
CA ALA A 90 -8.12 -4.26 3.93
C ALA A 90 -7.69 -2.80 4.10
N SER A 91 -8.22 -1.86 3.31
CA SER A 91 -7.94 -0.42 3.42
C SER A 91 -8.17 0.12 4.82
N VAL A 92 -9.33 -0.19 5.42
CA VAL A 92 -9.67 0.30 6.75
C VAL A 92 -8.85 -0.38 7.83
N VAL A 93 -8.78 -1.72 7.85
CA VAL A 93 -8.14 -2.45 8.97
C VAL A 93 -6.62 -2.37 8.92
N PHE A 94 -6.04 -2.33 7.72
CA PHE A 94 -4.60 -2.14 7.54
C PHE A 94 -4.19 -0.71 7.92
N TYR A 95 -5.00 0.30 7.58
CA TYR A 95 -4.76 1.67 8.06
C TYR A 95 -4.81 1.77 9.60
N LEU A 96 -5.86 1.21 10.21
CA LEU A 96 -6.07 1.35 11.66
C LEU A 96 -5.00 0.61 12.47
N ILE A 97 -4.70 -0.63 12.09
CA ILE A 97 -3.88 -1.55 12.90
C ILE A 97 -2.74 -2.15 12.08
N GLY A 98 -3.03 -2.70 10.91
CA GLY A 98 -2.09 -3.55 10.18
C GLY A 98 -0.76 -2.89 9.82
N PHE A 99 -0.76 -1.63 9.40
CA PHE A 99 0.48 -0.92 9.08
C PHE A 99 1.38 -0.73 10.30
N GLY A 100 0.79 -0.41 11.46
CA GLY A 100 1.53 -0.30 12.73
C GLY A 100 2.10 -1.64 13.19
N VAL A 101 1.36 -2.74 13.01
CA VAL A 101 1.87 -4.10 13.30
C VAL A 101 3.03 -4.47 12.37
N MET A 102 2.97 -4.06 11.11
CA MET A 102 3.95 -4.46 10.09
C MET A 102 5.24 -3.64 10.13
N PHE A 103 5.14 -2.30 10.25
CA PHE A 103 6.29 -1.39 10.13
C PHE A 103 6.52 -0.50 11.35
N GLY A 104 5.61 -0.51 12.32
CA GLY A 104 5.78 0.25 13.55
C GLY A 104 6.90 -0.29 14.43
N ALA A 105 7.47 0.57 15.26
CA ALA A 105 8.48 0.17 16.23
C ALA A 105 7.94 -0.89 17.19
N GLY A 106 8.75 -1.90 17.48
CA GLY A 106 8.33 -3.03 18.28
C GLY A 106 9.46 -4.00 18.55
N ASN A 107 9.11 -5.29 18.61
CA ASN A 107 10.05 -6.37 18.86
C ASN A 107 10.32 -7.16 17.58
N GLN A 108 11.09 -8.25 17.65
CA GLN A 108 11.44 -9.06 16.48
C GLN A 108 10.26 -9.80 15.82
N TRP A 109 9.09 -9.83 16.45
CA TRP A 109 7.91 -10.58 16.02
C TRP A 109 6.80 -9.70 15.47
N PHE A 110 6.60 -8.49 16.01
CA PHE A 110 5.57 -7.56 15.56
C PHE A 110 5.83 -6.12 16.06
N GLY A 111 5.30 -5.16 15.31
CA GLY A 111 5.24 -3.75 15.67
C GLY A 111 4.19 -3.48 16.76
N THR A 112 4.48 -2.50 17.63
CA THR A 112 3.66 -2.13 18.80
C THR A 112 3.28 -0.65 18.84
N SER A 113 3.67 0.11 17.82
CA SER A 113 3.43 1.55 17.69
C SER A 113 3.07 1.89 16.24
N GLY A 114 2.89 3.18 15.91
CA GLY A 114 2.59 3.58 14.53
C GLY A 114 1.16 3.30 14.06
N PHE A 115 0.24 2.94 14.97
CA PHE A 115 -1.16 2.72 14.63
C PHE A 115 -1.81 4.00 14.08
N LEU A 116 -2.73 3.85 13.11
CA LEU A 116 -3.33 4.96 12.35
C LEU A 116 -2.30 5.87 11.64
N LEU A 117 -1.15 5.32 11.24
CA LEU A 117 -0.01 6.07 10.69
C LEU A 117 0.54 7.16 11.60
N ARG A 118 0.23 7.10 12.92
CA ARG A 118 0.68 8.12 13.86
C ARG A 118 2.12 7.85 14.26
N GLU A 119 3.01 8.76 13.88
CA GLU A 119 4.38 8.77 14.39
C GLU A 119 4.40 9.09 15.88
N THR A 120 4.73 8.10 16.70
CA THR A 120 4.82 8.24 18.16
C THR A 120 6.22 8.66 18.62
N ALA A 121 7.22 8.45 17.77
CA ALA A 121 8.63 8.78 17.95
C ALA A 121 9.30 8.88 16.56
N ALA A 122 10.46 9.55 16.47
CA ALA A 122 11.17 9.77 15.19
C ALA A 122 11.58 8.47 14.48
N ASP A 123 11.68 7.37 15.21
CA ASP A 123 12.09 6.04 14.74
C ASP A 123 10.90 5.07 14.58
N THR A 124 9.66 5.55 14.69
CA THR A 124 8.43 4.72 14.61
C THR A 124 8.41 3.82 13.37
N PHE A 125 8.87 4.33 12.22
CA PHE A 125 8.91 3.59 10.96
C PHE A 125 10.34 3.43 10.42
N SER A 126 11.30 3.23 11.31
CA SER A 126 12.73 3.13 10.97
C SER A 126 13.07 2.04 9.93
N SER A 127 12.28 0.97 9.84
CA SER A 127 12.42 -0.07 8.81
C SER A 127 12.14 0.42 7.38
N LEU A 128 11.48 1.57 7.24
CA LEU A 128 11.17 2.21 5.96
C LEU A 128 12.11 3.39 5.65
N SER A 129 13.16 3.59 6.44
CA SER A 129 14.09 4.72 6.32
C SER A 129 15.07 4.61 5.14
N TRP A 130 15.15 3.44 4.50
CA TRP A 130 16.03 3.18 3.34
C TRP A 130 15.64 3.94 2.07
N THR A 131 14.45 4.53 2.03
CA THR A 131 13.99 5.39 0.93
C THR A 131 13.41 6.69 1.47
N SER A 132 13.66 7.78 0.74
CA SER A 132 13.19 9.15 1.01
C SER A 132 11.74 9.39 0.62
N VAL A 133 11.06 8.41 0.01
CA VAL A 133 9.64 8.52 -0.37
C VAL A 133 8.77 8.75 0.87
N GLY A 134 7.75 9.61 0.73
CA GLY A 134 6.83 9.97 1.81
C GLY A 134 6.08 8.77 2.41
N LEU A 135 5.74 8.87 3.70
CA LEU A 135 5.08 7.79 4.43
C LEU A 135 3.73 7.39 3.82
N ASP A 136 2.97 8.36 3.31
CA ASP A 136 1.66 8.12 2.68
C ASP A 136 1.78 7.27 1.42
N ALA A 137 2.79 7.52 0.59
CA ALA A 137 3.05 6.73 -0.61
C ALA A 137 3.50 5.31 -0.25
N LYS A 138 4.35 5.16 0.79
CA LYS A 138 4.73 3.85 1.34
C LYS A 138 3.52 3.09 1.89
N PHE A 139 2.62 3.78 2.58
CA PHE A 139 1.40 3.18 3.10
C PHE A 139 0.52 2.66 1.96
N ILE A 140 0.23 3.48 0.95
CA ILE A 140 -0.59 3.06 -0.20
C ILE A 140 0.06 1.87 -0.92
N PHE A 141 1.38 1.90 -1.10
CA PHE A 141 2.12 0.80 -1.71
C PHE A 141 1.97 -0.49 -0.90
N GLN A 142 2.07 -0.45 0.43
CA GLN A 142 1.94 -1.65 1.27
C GLN A 142 0.48 -2.12 1.42
N LEU A 143 -0.47 -1.19 1.40
CA LEU A 143 -1.89 -1.50 1.45
C LEU A 143 -2.33 -2.38 0.28
N VAL A 144 -1.87 -2.10 -0.94
CA VAL A 144 -2.25 -2.89 -2.12
C VAL A 144 -1.70 -4.32 -2.06
N PHE A 145 -0.56 -4.56 -1.41
CA PHE A 145 -0.07 -5.92 -1.12
C PHE A 145 -0.87 -6.62 -0.02
N ALA A 146 -1.29 -5.89 1.02
CA ALA A 146 -2.15 -6.44 2.07
C ALA A 146 -3.51 -6.90 1.50
N GLY A 147 -4.10 -6.11 0.60
CA GLY A 147 -5.30 -6.49 -0.15
C GLY A 147 -5.06 -7.70 -1.06
N THR A 148 -3.95 -7.69 -1.80
CA THR A 148 -3.55 -8.81 -2.68
C THR A 148 -3.43 -10.13 -1.92
N ALA A 149 -2.79 -10.13 -0.74
CA ALA A 149 -2.64 -11.33 0.08
C ALA A 149 -4.00 -11.91 0.51
N ALA A 150 -4.97 -11.06 0.86
CA ALA A 150 -6.33 -11.49 1.17
C ALA A 150 -7.07 -12.04 -0.06
N THR A 151 -6.96 -11.38 -1.22
CA THR A 151 -7.65 -11.81 -2.44
C THR A 151 -7.13 -13.14 -3.00
N ILE A 152 -5.85 -13.47 -2.83
CA ILE A 152 -5.33 -14.80 -3.21
C ILE A 152 -6.15 -15.93 -2.54
N VAL A 153 -6.58 -15.71 -1.30
CA VAL A 153 -7.44 -16.65 -0.56
C VAL A 153 -8.85 -16.71 -1.16
N SER A 154 -9.43 -15.58 -1.59
CA SER A 154 -10.73 -15.54 -2.30
C SER A 154 -10.77 -16.54 -3.44
N GLY A 155 -9.76 -16.49 -4.31
CA GLY A 155 -9.75 -17.25 -5.54
C GLY A 155 -9.67 -18.76 -5.32
N ALA A 156 -8.84 -19.20 -4.37
CA ALA A 156 -8.74 -20.63 -4.04
C ALA A 156 -10.00 -21.17 -3.35
N MET A 157 -10.67 -20.34 -2.55
CA MET A 157 -11.90 -20.69 -1.83
C MET A 157 -13.18 -20.39 -2.63
N ALA A 158 -13.05 -20.06 -3.91
CA ALA A 158 -14.18 -19.65 -4.72
C ALA A 158 -15.26 -20.75 -4.74
N GLU A 159 -16.52 -20.33 -4.61
CA GLU A 159 -17.73 -21.17 -4.52
C GLU A 159 -17.95 -22.00 -3.23
N ARG A 160 -16.95 -22.15 -2.34
CA ARG A 160 -17.02 -23.10 -1.21
C ARG A 160 -17.25 -22.46 0.16
N THR A 161 -17.21 -21.14 0.25
CA THR A 161 -17.30 -20.39 1.51
C THR A 161 -18.51 -19.46 1.55
N LYS A 162 -19.14 -19.36 2.74
CA LYS A 162 -20.15 -18.34 3.00
C LYS A 162 -19.48 -16.96 2.94
N PHE A 163 -20.12 -16.02 2.25
CA PHE A 163 -19.60 -14.67 2.04
C PHE A 163 -19.22 -13.96 3.35
N SER A 164 -20.08 -13.99 4.36
CA SER A 164 -19.81 -13.33 5.65
C SER A 164 -18.62 -13.94 6.39
N CYS A 165 -18.47 -15.27 6.36
CA CYS A 165 -17.32 -15.94 6.98
C CYS A 165 -16.02 -15.56 6.26
N TYR A 166 -16.08 -15.44 4.94
CA TYR A 166 -14.95 -14.99 4.13
C TYR A 166 -14.52 -13.56 4.48
N LEU A 167 -15.47 -12.62 4.62
CA LEU A 167 -15.13 -11.24 5.00
C LEU A 167 -14.45 -11.13 6.37
N ILE A 168 -14.94 -11.90 7.35
CA ILE A 168 -14.29 -11.96 8.67
C ILE A 168 -12.86 -12.48 8.53
N TYR A 169 -12.66 -13.51 7.71
CA TYR A 169 -11.34 -14.07 7.47
C TYR A 169 -10.41 -13.05 6.81
N SER A 170 -10.87 -12.38 5.75
CA SER A 170 -10.15 -11.31 5.05
C SER A 170 -9.72 -10.18 6.00
N VAL A 171 -10.61 -9.75 6.91
CA VAL A 171 -10.29 -8.78 7.96
C VAL A 171 -9.13 -9.25 8.85
N PHE A 172 -9.14 -10.50 9.32
CA PHE A 172 -8.05 -11.03 10.14
C PHE A 172 -6.73 -11.15 9.37
N ILE A 173 -6.79 -11.48 8.08
CA ILE A 173 -5.62 -11.54 7.22
C ILE A 173 -4.96 -10.16 7.14
N SER A 174 -5.72 -9.13 6.74
CA SER A 174 -5.19 -7.78 6.56
C SER A 174 -4.86 -7.07 7.88
N MET A 175 -5.49 -7.46 8.99
CA MET A 175 -5.24 -6.87 10.31
C MET A 175 -4.03 -7.47 11.03
N LEU A 176 -3.85 -8.81 10.96
CA LEU A 176 -2.87 -9.51 11.80
C LEU A 176 -1.97 -10.45 11.00
N ILE A 177 -2.53 -11.39 10.23
CA ILE A 177 -1.72 -12.47 9.66
C ILE A 177 -0.70 -11.94 8.66
N TYR A 178 -1.16 -11.15 7.68
CA TYR A 178 -0.28 -10.50 6.72
C TYR A 178 0.69 -9.54 7.41
N PRO A 179 0.25 -8.56 8.22
CA PRO A 179 1.16 -7.64 8.92
C PRO A 179 2.24 -8.31 9.77
N VAL A 180 1.90 -9.34 10.54
CA VAL A 180 2.87 -10.05 11.39
C VAL A 180 3.92 -10.76 10.54
N SER A 181 3.49 -11.47 9.48
CA SER A 181 4.43 -12.13 8.56
C SER A 181 5.31 -11.12 7.80
N GLY A 182 4.73 -9.98 7.43
CA GLY A 182 5.43 -8.86 6.82
C GLY A 182 6.43 -8.21 7.76
N HIS A 183 6.12 -8.12 9.04
CA HIS A 183 7.04 -7.60 10.05
C HIS A 183 8.32 -8.43 10.13
N TRP A 184 8.19 -9.75 10.05
CA TRP A 184 9.35 -10.65 10.13
C TRP A 184 10.37 -10.41 9.02
N ILE A 185 9.92 -10.06 7.81
CA ILE A 185 10.77 -10.00 6.60
C ILE A 185 11.03 -8.55 6.14
N TRP A 186 10.00 -7.71 6.11
CA TRP A 186 10.09 -6.31 5.64
C TRP A 186 10.07 -5.27 6.76
N GLY A 187 9.53 -5.61 7.93
CA GLY A 187 9.45 -4.72 9.09
C GLY A 187 10.68 -4.69 9.99
N GLY A 188 11.77 -5.37 9.61
CA GLY A 188 12.99 -5.46 10.44
C GLY A 188 12.92 -6.49 11.57
N GLY A 189 12.00 -7.45 11.48
CA GLY A 189 11.87 -8.55 12.43
C GLY A 189 12.94 -9.65 12.30
N TRP A 190 12.69 -10.78 12.94
CA TRP A 190 13.69 -11.84 13.13
C TRP A 190 14.20 -12.51 11.84
N LEU A 191 13.36 -12.63 10.80
CA LEU A 191 13.78 -13.20 9.52
C LEU A 191 14.69 -12.23 8.76
N ALA A 192 14.34 -10.93 8.76
CA ALA A 192 15.20 -9.89 8.23
C ALA A 192 16.57 -9.89 8.94
N GLY A 193 16.58 -10.01 10.27
CA GLY A 193 17.81 -10.10 11.06
C GLY A 193 18.67 -11.34 10.78
N LYS A 194 18.10 -12.40 10.20
CA LYS A 194 18.81 -13.60 9.74
C LYS A 194 19.23 -13.54 8.26
N GLY A 195 18.93 -12.45 7.56
CA GLY A 195 19.27 -12.26 6.15
C GLY A 195 18.26 -12.87 5.17
N MET A 196 17.01 -13.13 5.58
CA MET A 196 15.96 -13.53 4.65
C MET A 196 15.71 -12.41 3.63
N PHE A 197 15.76 -12.76 2.35
CA PHE A 197 15.52 -11.82 1.26
C PHE A 197 14.24 -12.19 0.51
N ASP A 198 13.22 -11.34 0.61
CA ASP A 198 12.00 -11.39 -0.20
C ASP A 198 11.82 -10.00 -0.81
N PHE A 199 12.01 -9.87 -2.13
CA PHE A 199 12.00 -8.56 -2.78
C PHE A 199 10.59 -7.99 -2.96
N ALA A 200 9.65 -8.83 -3.42
CA ALA A 200 8.32 -8.40 -3.88
C ALA A 200 7.16 -9.25 -3.34
N GLY A 201 7.42 -10.13 -2.37
CA GLY A 201 6.40 -10.79 -1.60
C GLY A 201 6.10 -12.21 -2.07
N SER A 202 7.09 -12.94 -2.60
CA SER A 202 6.90 -14.36 -2.90
C SER A 202 6.58 -15.16 -1.63
N THR A 203 7.11 -14.74 -0.49
CA THR A 203 6.77 -15.28 0.83
C THR A 203 5.64 -14.48 1.47
N VAL A 204 5.87 -13.18 1.71
CA VAL A 204 4.98 -12.32 2.51
C VAL A 204 3.57 -12.20 1.93
N VAL A 205 3.42 -12.30 0.61
CA VAL A 205 2.14 -12.15 -0.09
C VAL A 205 1.66 -13.52 -0.60
N HIS A 206 2.44 -14.14 -1.49
CA HIS A 206 1.98 -15.32 -2.23
C HIS A 206 1.98 -16.58 -1.38
N SER A 207 3.04 -16.84 -0.63
CA SER A 207 3.08 -18.02 0.25
C SER A 207 2.08 -17.88 1.39
N VAL A 208 2.01 -16.72 2.04
CA VAL A 208 1.02 -16.45 3.10
C VAL A 208 -0.40 -16.66 2.58
N GLY A 209 -0.77 -16.02 1.46
CA GLY A 209 -2.08 -16.22 0.84
C GLY A 209 -2.33 -17.68 0.42
N GLY A 210 -1.32 -18.37 -0.13
CA GLY A 210 -1.41 -19.76 -0.54
C GLY A 210 -1.62 -20.75 0.61
N TRP A 211 -0.92 -20.56 1.73
CA TRP A 211 -1.11 -21.39 2.93
C TRP A 211 -2.47 -21.14 3.57
N LEU A 212 -2.88 -19.88 3.66
CA LEU A 212 -4.19 -19.50 4.20
C LEU A 212 -5.37 -19.98 3.35
N ALA A 213 -5.15 -20.14 2.05
CA ALA A 213 -6.11 -20.73 1.12
C ALA A 213 -6.28 -22.25 1.32
N LEU A 214 -5.25 -22.93 1.81
CA LEU A 214 -5.24 -24.38 2.00
C LEU A 214 -5.93 -24.82 3.30
N CYS A 215 -5.90 -23.97 4.32
CA CYS A 215 -6.54 -24.18 5.62
C CYS A 215 -8.04 -23.90 5.58
#